data_AF-A0A969W9T5-F1
#
_entry.id   AF-A0A969W9T5-F1
#
_cell.length_a   1.000
_cell.length_b   1.000
_cell.length_c   1.000
_cell.angle_alpha   90.00
_cell.angle_beta   90.00
_cell.angle_gamma   90.00
#
_symmetry.space_group_name_H-M   'P 1'
#
loop_
_entity.id
_entity.type
_entity.pdbx_description
1 polymer ?
#
loop_
_entity_poly.entity_id
_entity_poly.type
_entity_poly.pdbx_seq_one_letter_code
_entity_poly.pdbx_strand_id
1 'polypeptide(L)'
;MGTAEPLSTAAAAARRDTGIQRAGEHADRVSPDWIAEAARFIATYAETHVDFLAEDVVAASAGIIAPPPDGRAWGAALRRAAANGVIEKLGYRPAKTSNLSPKVAWGSRVLDLHAAFGETEWKKLGRQYIRAFRSNVAREAFETNALTIWASTRGCPAPQMFRWWSEALEAEGLHLEHQRGPNCGKWVTKPCCAECAESHA
;
A
#
# COMPACT_ATOMS: atom_id res chain seq x y z
N MET A 1 42.92 -12.13 -17.47
CA MET A 1 42.56 -11.10 -16.47
C MET A 1 41.19 -10.56 -16.85
N GLY A 2 40.12 -10.98 -16.16
CA GLY A 2 38.78 -10.49 -16.44
C GLY A 2 38.64 -9.07 -15.92
N THR A 3 38.31 -8.12 -16.79
CA THR A 3 37.96 -6.75 -16.38
C THR A 3 36.73 -6.83 -15.49
N ALA A 4 36.87 -6.43 -14.22
CA ALA A 4 35.73 -6.35 -13.32
C ALA A 4 34.71 -5.37 -13.92
N GLU A 5 33.52 -5.87 -14.23
CA GLU A 5 32.42 -5.05 -14.71
C GLU A 5 32.08 -3.99 -13.64
N PRO A 6 31.95 -2.71 -14.00
CA PRO A 6 31.68 -1.66 -13.03
C PRO A 6 30.36 -1.92 -12.30
N LEU A 7 30.37 -1.69 -10.99
CA LEU A 7 29.18 -1.84 -10.14
C LEU A 7 28.09 -0.85 -10.59
N SER A 8 27.04 -1.37 -11.23
CA SER A 8 25.87 -0.59 -11.63
C SER A 8 24.60 -1.06 -10.92
N THR A 9 23.68 -0.13 -10.68
CA THR A 9 22.36 -0.41 -10.09
C THR A 9 21.53 -1.34 -10.98
N ALA A 10 21.63 -1.18 -12.31
CA ALA A 10 20.97 -2.05 -13.28
C ALA A 10 21.48 -3.50 -13.21
N ALA A 11 22.80 -3.71 -13.19
CA ALA A 11 23.38 -5.04 -13.07
C ALA A 11 23.04 -5.69 -11.72
N ALA A 12 23.00 -4.91 -10.63
CA ALA A 12 22.56 -5.38 -9.32
C ALA A 12 21.07 -5.78 -9.32
N ALA A 13 20.20 -5.00 -9.96
CA ALA A 13 18.78 -5.31 -10.09
C ALA A 13 18.54 -6.57 -10.94
N ALA A 14 19.25 -6.74 -12.06
CA ALA A 14 19.16 -7.94 -12.89
C ALA A 14 19.60 -9.20 -12.14
N ARG A 15 20.69 -9.12 -11.37
CA ARG A 15 21.17 -10.22 -10.50
C ARG A 15 20.16 -10.58 -9.42
N ARG A 16 19.57 -9.57 -8.77
CA ARG A 16 18.50 -9.74 -7.78
C ARG A 16 17.31 -10.46 -8.41
N ASP A 17 16.83 -9.98 -9.54
CA ASP A 17 15.64 -10.49 -10.22
C ASP A 17 15.85 -11.94 -10.68
N THR A 18 17.02 -12.24 -11.26
CA THR A 18 17.42 -13.61 -11.62
C THR A 18 17.46 -14.53 -10.39
N GLY A 19 18.02 -14.04 -9.26
CA GLY A 19 18.08 -14.81 -8.03
C GLY A 19 16.69 -15.12 -7.46
N ILE A 20 15.78 -14.15 -7.48
CA ILE A 20 14.39 -14.35 -7.05
C ILE A 20 13.66 -15.34 -7.96
N GLN A 21 13.81 -15.21 -9.28
CA GLN A 21 13.20 -16.10 -10.24
C GLN A 21 13.66 -17.55 -10.02
N ARG A 22 14.97 -17.80 -9.93
CA ARG A 22 15.52 -19.14 -9.71
C ARG A 22 15.05 -19.75 -8.40
N ALA A 23 14.97 -18.97 -7.32
CA ALA A 23 14.48 -19.44 -6.04
C ALA A 23 12.99 -19.83 -6.11
N GLY A 24 12.18 -19.02 -6.81
CA GLY A 24 10.78 -19.35 -7.07
C GLY A 24 10.62 -20.63 -7.90
N GLU A 25 11.30 -20.73 -9.04
CA GLU A 25 11.26 -21.91 -9.91
C GLU A 25 11.74 -23.18 -9.18
N HIS A 26 12.72 -23.05 -8.28
CA HIS A 26 13.14 -24.16 -7.44
C HIS A 26 12.04 -24.57 -6.45
N ALA A 27 11.38 -23.60 -5.80
CA ALA A 27 10.29 -23.87 -4.88
C ALA A 27 9.14 -24.60 -5.59
N ASP A 28 8.69 -24.12 -6.75
CA ASP A 28 7.62 -24.77 -7.53
C ASP A 28 8.02 -26.18 -8.02
N ARG A 29 9.31 -26.42 -8.32
CA ARG A 29 9.80 -27.76 -8.68
C ARG A 29 9.77 -28.74 -7.52
N VAL A 30 10.01 -28.27 -6.29
CA VAL A 30 10.02 -29.12 -5.08
C VAL A 30 8.60 -29.30 -4.55
N SER A 31 7.81 -28.24 -4.56
CA SER A 31 6.42 -28.18 -4.12
C SER A 31 5.62 -27.51 -5.24
N PRO A 32 4.92 -28.29 -6.09
CA PRO A 32 4.12 -27.74 -7.18
C PRO A 32 3.22 -26.59 -6.70
N ASP A 33 3.15 -25.53 -7.50
CA ASP A 33 2.33 -24.34 -7.25
C ASP A 33 2.64 -23.55 -5.95
N TRP A 34 3.79 -23.78 -5.31
CA TRP A 34 4.18 -23.09 -4.08
C TRP A 34 4.09 -21.56 -4.21
N ILE A 35 4.57 -20.96 -5.31
CA ILE A 35 4.48 -19.51 -5.50
C ILE A 35 3.03 -19.05 -5.55
N ALA A 36 2.15 -19.82 -6.21
CA ALA A 36 0.73 -19.48 -6.34
C ALA A 36 0.02 -19.60 -4.98
N GLU A 37 0.32 -20.65 -4.21
CA GLU A 37 -0.18 -20.84 -2.85
C GLU A 37 0.26 -19.73 -1.91
N ALA A 38 1.56 -19.40 -1.89
CA ALA A 38 2.10 -18.31 -1.09
C ALA A 38 1.50 -16.95 -1.49
N ALA A 39 1.27 -16.70 -2.79
CA ALA A 39 0.62 -15.48 -3.26
C ALA A 39 -0.85 -15.38 -2.83
N ARG A 40 -1.59 -16.50 -2.81
CA ARG A 40 -2.96 -16.55 -2.26
C ARG A 40 -2.96 -16.26 -0.77
N PHE A 41 -2.03 -16.86 -0.03
CA PHE A 41 -1.87 -16.59 1.41
C PHE A 41 -1.58 -15.10 1.67
N ILE A 42 -0.70 -14.47 0.89
CA ILE A 42 -0.44 -13.03 0.99
C ILE A 42 -1.70 -12.20 0.76
N ALA A 43 -2.57 -12.60 -0.17
CA ALA A 43 -3.84 -11.91 -0.39
C ALA A 43 -4.76 -11.98 0.83
N THR A 44 -4.95 -13.17 1.40
CA THR A 44 -5.72 -13.34 2.64
C THR A 44 -5.10 -12.57 3.81
N TYR A 45 -3.77 -12.55 3.91
CA TYR A 45 -3.09 -11.77 4.95
C TYR A 45 -3.33 -10.26 4.77
N ALA A 46 -3.31 -9.78 3.53
CA ALA A 46 -3.55 -8.38 3.18
C ALA A 46 -5.00 -7.92 3.43
N GLU A 47 -5.98 -8.83 3.47
CA GLU A 47 -7.38 -8.51 3.81
C GLU A 47 -7.57 -8.05 5.26
N THR A 48 -6.57 -8.24 6.13
CA THR A 48 -6.66 -7.91 7.57
C THR A 48 -5.53 -7.02 8.07
N HIS A 49 -4.55 -6.69 7.22
CA HIS A 49 -3.36 -5.92 7.59
C HIS A 49 -3.19 -4.72 6.67
N VAL A 50 -3.14 -3.52 7.25
CA VAL A 50 -2.95 -2.26 6.50
C VAL A 50 -1.57 -2.24 5.83
N ASP A 51 -0.53 -2.58 6.60
CA ASP A 51 0.84 -2.73 6.11
C ASP A 51 1.55 -3.88 6.82
N PHE A 52 2.64 -4.36 6.23
CA PHE A 52 3.47 -5.42 6.80
C PHE A 52 4.85 -5.51 6.15
N LEU A 53 5.78 -6.20 6.82
CA LEU A 53 7.03 -6.67 6.23
C LEU A 53 6.87 -8.12 5.74
N ALA A 54 7.78 -8.54 4.86
CA ALA A 54 7.84 -9.94 4.42
C ALA A 54 7.99 -10.91 5.60
N GLU A 55 8.75 -10.54 6.64
CA GLU A 55 8.94 -11.39 7.83
C GLU A 55 7.64 -11.62 8.61
N ASP A 56 6.71 -10.66 8.62
CA ASP A 56 5.43 -10.81 9.31
C ASP A 56 4.55 -11.85 8.58
N VAL A 57 4.54 -11.82 7.25
CA VAL A 57 3.86 -12.82 6.40
C VAL A 57 4.45 -14.21 6.60
N VAL A 58 5.78 -14.33 6.57
CA VAL A 58 6.48 -15.61 6.75
C VAL A 58 6.20 -16.21 8.14
N ALA A 59 6.16 -15.37 9.17
CA ALA A 59 5.82 -15.81 10.52
C ALA A 59 4.35 -16.28 10.58
N ALA A 60 3.43 -15.53 9.96
CA ALA A 60 2.01 -15.86 9.92
C ALA A 60 1.70 -17.12 9.08
N SER A 61 2.56 -17.47 8.11
CA SER A 61 2.34 -18.65 7.26
C SER A 61 2.70 -19.97 7.94
N ALA A 62 3.31 -19.94 9.14
CA ALA A 62 3.74 -21.13 9.85
C ALA A 62 2.57 -22.09 10.11
N GLY A 63 2.69 -23.34 9.64
CA GLY A 63 1.64 -24.35 9.75
C GLY A 63 0.51 -24.23 8.73
N ILE A 64 0.55 -23.23 7.84
CA ILE A 64 -0.45 -23.00 6.79
C ILE A 64 0.15 -23.27 5.40
N ILE A 65 1.32 -22.67 5.13
CA ILE A 65 2.07 -22.87 3.88
C ILE A 65 3.33 -23.67 4.20
N ALA A 66 3.62 -24.69 3.40
CA ALA A 66 4.87 -25.43 3.52
C ALA A 66 6.06 -24.48 3.37
N PRO A 67 7.11 -24.57 4.21
CA PRO A 67 8.27 -23.71 4.06
C PRO A 67 8.96 -23.98 2.71
N PRO A 68 9.38 -22.93 1.97
CA PRO A 68 10.10 -23.14 0.72
C PRO A 68 11.51 -23.69 1.00
N PRO A 69 12.14 -24.35 0.01
CA PRO A 69 13.53 -24.79 0.13
C PRO A 69 14.52 -23.62 0.27
N ASP A 70 14.17 -22.44 -0.24
CA ASP A 70 14.93 -21.20 -0.08
C ASP A 70 13.98 -20.06 0.30
N GLY A 71 14.28 -19.35 1.40
CA GLY A 71 13.49 -18.20 1.86
C GLY A 71 13.38 -17.07 0.83
N ARG A 72 14.28 -16.99 -0.15
CA ARG A 72 14.21 -16.04 -1.28
C ARG A 72 12.98 -16.27 -2.18
N ALA A 73 12.38 -17.47 -2.15
CA ALA A 73 11.16 -17.78 -2.91
C ALA A 73 9.98 -16.87 -2.51
N TRP A 74 9.92 -16.41 -1.25
CA TRP A 74 8.93 -15.42 -0.81
C TRP A 74 9.00 -14.11 -1.61
N GLY A 75 10.18 -13.73 -2.10
CA GLY A 75 10.34 -12.57 -2.97
C GLY A 75 9.57 -12.71 -4.29
N ALA A 76 9.46 -13.94 -4.83
CA ALA A 76 8.68 -14.21 -6.04
C ALA A 76 7.18 -14.12 -5.75
N ALA A 77 6.73 -14.70 -4.63
CA ALA A 77 5.33 -14.64 -4.19
C ALA A 77 4.84 -13.20 -3.93
N LEU A 78 5.64 -12.38 -3.22
CA LEU A 78 5.32 -10.96 -2.99
C LEU A 78 5.28 -10.15 -4.29
N ARG A 79 6.22 -10.39 -5.21
CA ARG A 79 6.19 -9.73 -6.53
C ARG A 79 4.96 -10.13 -7.33
N ARG A 80 4.55 -11.40 -7.27
CA ARG A 80 3.32 -11.89 -7.92
C ARG A 80 2.08 -11.23 -7.33
N ALA A 81 1.98 -11.14 -6.00
CA ALA A 81 0.88 -10.44 -5.32
C ALA A 81 0.83 -8.95 -5.71
N ALA A 82 1.99 -8.28 -5.77
CA ALA A 82 2.08 -6.88 -6.18
C ALA A 82 1.68 -6.68 -7.66
N ALA A 83 2.15 -7.56 -8.56
CA ALA A 83 1.78 -7.52 -9.97
C ALA A 83 0.27 -7.74 -10.19
N ASN A 84 -0.37 -8.53 -9.31
CA ASN A 84 -1.81 -8.76 -9.32
C ASN A 84 -2.61 -7.63 -8.63
N GLY A 85 -1.96 -6.55 -8.17
CA GLY A 85 -2.62 -5.42 -7.54
C GLY A 85 -3.12 -5.66 -6.12
N VAL A 86 -2.70 -6.75 -5.47
CA VAL A 86 -3.12 -7.11 -4.10
C VAL A 86 -2.40 -6.26 -3.05
N ILE A 87 -1.13 -5.94 -3.31
CA ILE A 87 -0.27 -5.16 -2.43
C ILE A 87 0.55 -4.14 -3.22
N GLU A 88 1.06 -3.13 -2.53
CA GLU A 88 1.98 -2.14 -3.10
C GLU A 88 3.17 -1.84 -2.20
N LYS A 89 4.20 -1.21 -2.75
CA LYS A 89 5.36 -0.79 -1.96
C LYS A 89 5.08 0.55 -1.30
N LEU A 90 5.23 0.63 0.02
CA LEU A 90 5.08 1.88 0.78
C LEU A 90 6.41 2.55 1.15
N GLY A 91 7.53 1.86 0.93
CA GLY A 91 8.87 2.35 1.27
C GLY A 91 9.66 1.28 2.01
N TYR A 92 10.42 1.70 3.02
CA TYR A 92 11.31 0.82 3.79
C TYR A 92 11.07 0.97 5.30
N ARG A 93 11.15 -0.15 6.02
CA ARG A 93 11.06 -0.21 7.49
C ARG A 93 12.12 -1.21 8.02
N PRO A 94 12.70 -0.97 9.22
CA PRO A 94 13.64 -1.91 9.82
C PRO A 94 12.99 -3.27 10.09
N ALA A 95 13.65 -4.35 9.64
CA ALA A 95 13.21 -5.72 9.91
C ALA A 95 13.81 -6.26 11.22
N LYS A 96 12.97 -6.92 12.01
CA LYS A 96 13.32 -7.52 13.30
C LYS A 96 14.29 -8.70 13.11
N THR A 97 14.11 -9.49 12.06
CA THR A 97 14.90 -10.69 11.77
C THR A 97 16.27 -10.42 11.13
N SER A 98 16.55 -9.17 10.73
CA SER A 98 17.74 -8.81 9.94
C SER A 98 18.54 -7.68 10.59
N ASN A 99 18.63 -7.66 11.93
CA ASN A 99 19.34 -6.62 12.70
C ASN A 99 18.94 -5.19 12.27
N LEU A 100 17.63 -4.95 12.15
CA LEU A 100 17.04 -3.67 11.75
C LEU A 100 17.46 -3.18 10.34
N SER A 101 17.98 -4.07 9.50
CA SER A 101 18.25 -3.74 8.10
C SER A 101 16.97 -3.26 7.40
N PRO A 102 17.05 -2.25 6.51
CA PRO A 102 15.88 -1.74 5.81
C PRO A 102 15.31 -2.82 4.87
N LYS A 103 14.04 -3.16 5.05
CA LYS A 103 13.28 -4.04 4.16
C LYS A 103 12.06 -3.31 3.60
N VAL A 104 11.60 -3.75 2.44
CA VAL A 104 10.42 -3.16 1.80
C VAL A 104 9.20 -3.35 2.71
N ALA A 105 8.51 -2.26 2.99
CA ALA A 105 7.19 -2.27 3.60
C ALA A 105 6.13 -2.41 2.50
N TRP A 106 5.20 -3.32 2.70
CA TRP A 106 4.08 -3.59 1.79
C TRP A 106 2.80 -3.04 2.37
N GLY A 107 2.00 -2.38 1.54
CA GLY A 107 0.66 -1.90 1.87
C GLY A 107 -0.40 -2.77 1.21
N SER A 108 -1.49 -3.06 1.90
CA SER A 108 -2.62 -3.77 1.32
C SER A 108 -3.43 -2.87 0.39
N ARG A 109 -3.83 -3.41 -0.77
CA ARG A 109 -4.80 -2.79 -1.69
C ARG A 109 -6.18 -3.44 -1.65
N VAL A 110 -6.31 -4.52 -0.90
CA VAL A 110 -7.55 -5.33 -0.80
C VAL A 110 -8.20 -5.23 0.57
N LEU A 111 -7.54 -4.60 1.54
CA LEU A 111 -8.12 -4.30 2.83
C LEU A 111 -9.28 -3.33 2.67
N ASP A 112 -10.48 -3.80 2.95
CA ASP A 112 -11.61 -2.91 3.19
C ASP A 112 -11.43 -2.28 4.57
N LEU A 113 -10.87 -1.07 4.61
CA LEU A 113 -10.66 -0.30 5.83
C LEU A 113 -11.98 -0.06 6.59
N HIS A 114 -13.12 -0.03 5.91
CA HIS A 114 -14.42 0.15 6.54
C HIS A 114 -14.90 -1.13 7.24
N ALA A 115 -14.62 -2.30 6.65
CA ALA A 115 -14.89 -3.58 7.30
C ALA A 115 -13.91 -3.85 8.45
N ALA A 116 -12.64 -3.45 8.30
CA ALA A 116 -11.57 -3.74 9.24
C ALA A 116 -11.61 -2.83 10.49
N PHE A 117 -11.93 -1.55 10.31
CA PHE A 117 -12.13 -0.62 11.42
C PHE A 117 -13.62 -0.37 11.55
N GLY A 118 -14.26 -1.01 12.54
CA GLY A 118 -15.68 -0.78 12.80
C GLY A 118 -16.01 0.71 12.86
N GLU A 119 -17.26 1.09 12.54
CA GLU A 119 -17.69 2.48 12.32
C GLU A 119 -17.22 3.46 13.42
N THR A 120 -17.18 3.00 14.67
CA THR A 120 -16.72 3.77 15.84
C THR A 120 -15.21 4.05 15.84
N GLU A 121 -14.40 3.08 15.42
CA GLU A 121 -12.94 3.20 15.36
C GLU A 121 -12.52 4.09 14.19
N TRP A 122 -13.19 3.96 13.05
CA TRP A 122 -12.98 4.88 11.92
C TRP A 122 -13.35 6.32 12.28
N LYS A 123 -14.47 6.55 12.98
CA LYS A 123 -14.84 7.87 13.50
C LYS A 123 -13.81 8.40 14.53
N LYS A 124 -13.17 7.53 15.30
CA LYS A 124 -12.12 7.91 16.26
C LYS A 124 -10.82 8.29 15.54
N LEU A 125 -10.40 7.51 14.54
CA LEU A 125 -9.26 7.82 13.67
C LEU A 125 -9.49 9.12 12.90
N GLY A 126 -10.66 9.31 12.31
CA GLY A 126 -11.05 10.56 11.65
C GLY A 126 -10.97 11.77 12.60
N ARG A 127 -11.47 11.65 13.84
CA ARG A 127 -11.34 12.72 14.86
C ARG A 127 -9.91 12.97 15.30
N GLN A 128 -9.09 11.92 15.47
CA GLN A 128 -7.66 12.08 15.77
C GLN A 128 -6.93 12.76 14.61
N TYR A 129 -7.29 12.44 13.36
CA TYR A 129 -6.76 13.05 12.14
C TYR A 129 -7.16 14.52 12.02
N ILE A 130 -8.42 14.88 12.28
CA ILE A 130 -8.91 16.27 12.33
C ILE A 130 -8.24 17.06 13.46
N ARG A 131 -7.97 16.44 14.61
CA ARG A 131 -7.28 17.09 15.73
C ARG A 131 -5.79 17.31 15.45
N ALA A 132 -5.13 16.38 14.76
CA ALA A 132 -3.76 16.53 14.26
C ALA A 132 -3.66 17.57 13.13
N PHE A 133 -4.73 17.75 12.34
CA PHE A 133 -4.84 18.81 11.34
C PHE A 133 -4.90 20.23 11.96
N ARG A 134 -5.43 20.37 13.19
CA ARG A 134 -5.46 21.65 13.94
C ARG A 134 -4.10 22.07 14.51
N SER A 135 -3.13 21.16 14.65
CA SER A 135 -1.77 21.54 15.03
C SER A 135 -0.93 21.80 13.78
N ASN A 136 -0.32 22.99 13.69
CA ASN A 136 0.42 23.52 12.53
C ASN A 136 1.66 22.69 12.07
N VAL A 137 1.85 21.46 12.56
CA VAL A 137 3.00 20.60 12.25
C VAL A 137 2.77 19.72 11.01
N ALA A 138 1.54 19.63 10.50
CA ALA A 138 1.18 18.59 9.54
C ALA A 138 0.78 19.06 8.13
N ARG A 139 1.12 20.29 7.70
CA ARG A 139 0.77 20.72 6.33
C ARG A 139 1.52 19.93 5.25
N GLU A 140 2.80 19.63 5.49
CA GLU A 140 3.62 18.80 4.58
C GLU A 140 3.30 17.30 4.70
N ALA A 141 2.92 16.83 5.90
CA ALA A 141 2.47 15.46 6.11
C ALA A 141 1.08 15.19 5.49
N PHE A 142 0.24 16.23 5.40
CA PHE A 142 -1.09 16.18 4.78
C PHE A 142 -0.98 16.03 3.26
N GLU A 143 -0.11 16.78 2.58
CA GLU A 143 0.09 16.60 1.13
C GLU A 143 0.54 15.17 0.82
N THR A 144 1.40 14.56 1.64
CA THR A 144 1.90 13.22 1.33
C THR A 144 0.90 12.10 1.67
N ASN A 145 0.21 12.17 2.82
CA ASN A 145 -0.70 11.09 3.27
C ASN A 145 -2.15 11.24 2.78
N ALA A 146 -2.68 12.45 2.64
CA ALA A 146 -3.99 12.64 2.02
C ALA A 146 -3.94 12.32 0.53
N LEU A 147 -2.83 12.62 -0.17
CA LEU A 147 -2.61 12.13 -1.53
C LEU A 147 -2.50 10.60 -1.59
N THR A 148 -2.00 9.93 -0.54
CA THR A 148 -1.94 8.45 -0.53
C THR A 148 -3.34 7.83 -0.40
N ILE A 149 -4.21 8.39 0.43
CA ILE A 149 -5.61 7.95 0.57
C ILE A 149 -6.48 8.40 -0.64
N TRP A 150 -6.15 9.53 -1.25
CA TRP A 150 -6.80 10.04 -2.47
C TRP A 150 -6.34 9.31 -3.74
N ALA A 151 -5.06 8.92 -3.82
CA ALA A 151 -4.50 8.14 -4.92
C ALA A 151 -5.00 6.69 -4.91
N SER A 152 -5.21 6.08 -3.73
CA SER A 152 -5.78 4.73 -3.63
C SER A 152 -7.25 4.66 -4.06
N THR A 153 -7.96 5.80 -4.10
CA THR A 153 -9.38 5.90 -4.49
C THR A 153 -9.62 6.43 -5.92
N ARG A 154 -8.57 6.55 -6.76
CA ARG A 154 -8.66 7.11 -8.14
C ARG A 154 -9.46 8.42 -8.20
N GLY A 155 -9.14 9.38 -7.34
CA GLY A 155 -9.54 10.78 -7.53
C GLY A 155 -11.00 11.13 -7.22
N CYS A 156 -11.80 10.22 -6.66
CA CYS A 156 -13.14 10.55 -6.19
C CYS A 156 -13.43 9.81 -4.87
N PRO A 157 -13.47 10.49 -3.71
CA PRO A 157 -14.00 9.87 -2.51
C PRO A 157 -15.44 9.42 -2.82
N ALA A 158 -15.81 8.22 -2.36
CA ALA A 158 -17.20 7.75 -2.46
C ALA A 158 -18.13 8.85 -1.90
N PRO A 159 -19.31 9.12 -2.51
CA PRO A 159 -20.19 10.22 -2.10
C PRO A 159 -20.51 10.25 -0.59
N GLN A 160 -20.50 9.08 0.05
CA GLN A 160 -20.70 8.93 1.49
C GLN A 160 -19.49 9.43 2.32
N MET A 161 -18.26 9.20 1.86
CA MET A 161 -17.06 9.76 2.51
C MET A 161 -17.08 11.28 2.51
N PHE A 162 -17.45 11.90 1.39
CA PHE A 162 -17.50 13.36 1.28
C PHE A 162 -18.53 13.96 2.23
N ARG A 163 -19.72 13.35 2.29
CA ARG A 163 -20.80 13.79 3.18
C ARG A 163 -20.39 13.73 4.65
N TRP A 164 -19.79 12.63 5.10
CA TRP A 164 -19.41 12.46 6.50
C TRP A 164 -18.20 13.32 6.89
N TRP A 165 -17.28 13.55 5.96
CA TRP A 165 -16.16 14.48 6.19
C TRP A 165 -16.66 15.93 6.34
N SER A 166 -17.64 16.35 5.52
CA SER A 166 -18.32 17.64 5.68
C SER A 166 -19.05 17.73 7.02
N GLU A 167 -19.84 16.71 7.38
CA GLU A 167 -20.58 16.67 8.65
C GLU A 167 -19.64 16.70 9.88
N ALA A 168 -18.48 16.04 9.82
CA ALA A 168 -17.48 16.05 10.88
C ALA A 168 -16.75 17.39 11.02
N LEU A 169 -16.51 18.10 9.90
CA LEU A 169 -15.93 19.44 9.91
C LEU A 169 -16.94 20.49 10.40
N GLU A 170 -18.20 20.37 10.00
CA GLU A 170 -19.30 21.23 10.46
C GLU A 170 -19.56 21.08 11.96
N ALA A 171 -19.55 19.85 12.49
CA ALA A 171 -19.67 19.61 13.93
C ALA A 171 -18.55 20.25 14.76
N GLU A 172 -17.42 20.54 14.12
CA GLU A 172 -16.24 21.18 14.70
C GLU A 172 -16.15 22.69 14.37
N GLY A 173 -17.18 23.26 13.74
CA GLY A 173 -17.26 24.68 13.38
C GLY A 173 -16.38 25.10 12.20
N LEU A 174 -15.86 24.13 11.43
CA LEU A 174 -15.04 24.37 10.24
C LEU A 174 -15.93 24.29 9.00
N HIS A 175 -16.18 25.44 8.36
CA HIS A 175 -16.84 25.47 7.06
C HIS A 175 -15.81 25.34 5.94
N LEU A 176 -15.96 24.29 5.12
CA LEU A 176 -15.33 24.26 3.81
C LEU A 176 -16.15 25.12 2.86
N GLU A 177 -15.51 26.08 2.19
CA GLU A 177 -16.16 26.86 1.15
C GLU A 177 -16.26 25.99 -0.10
N HIS A 178 -17.46 25.50 -0.37
CA HIS A 178 -17.70 24.52 -1.42
C HIS A 178 -17.99 25.20 -2.76
N GLN A 179 -17.29 24.78 -3.83
CA GLN A 179 -17.68 25.12 -5.22
C GLN A 179 -18.09 23.84 -5.96
N ARG A 180 -19.20 23.90 -6.71
CA ARG A 180 -19.50 22.84 -7.68
C ARG A 180 -18.48 22.92 -8.80
N GLY A 181 -17.82 21.80 -9.10
CA GLY A 181 -16.93 21.72 -10.26
C GLY A 181 -17.72 21.99 -11.54
N PRO A 182 -17.29 22.91 -12.41
CA PRO A 182 -18.09 23.40 -13.54
C PRO A 182 -18.47 22.31 -14.55
N ASN A 183 -17.73 21.18 -14.58
CA ASN A 183 -17.90 20.15 -15.60
C ASN A 183 -18.43 18.80 -15.10
N CYS A 184 -18.53 18.57 -13.78
CA CYS A 184 -18.96 17.27 -13.24
C CYS A 184 -20.14 17.32 -12.28
N GLY A 185 -20.58 18.52 -11.86
CA GLY A 185 -21.67 18.69 -10.89
C GLY A 185 -21.35 18.17 -9.48
N LYS A 186 -20.12 17.69 -9.24
CA LYS A 186 -19.66 17.18 -7.94
C LYS A 186 -18.99 18.28 -7.13
N TRP A 187 -19.07 18.13 -5.81
CA TRP A 187 -18.44 19.00 -4.85
C TRP A 187 -16.94 18.69 -4.76
N VAL A 188 -16.09 19.71 -4.82
CA VAL A 188 -14.63 19.59 -4.75
C VAL A 188 -14.04 20.70 -3.89
N THR A 189 -13.01 20.39 -3.11
CA THR A 189 -12.13 21.36 -2.46
C THR A 189 -11.02 21.75 -3.47
N LYS A 190 -10.81 23.05 -3.70
CA LYS A 190 -9.79 23.54 -4.66
C LYS A 190 -8.36 23.15 -4.25
N PRO A 191 -7.42 22.94 -5.22
CA PRO A 191 -7.52 23.10 -6.67
C PRO A 191 -7.35 21.77 -7.43
N CYS A 192 -8.45 21.14 -7.82
CA CYS A 192 -8.47 19.85 -8.55
C CYS A 192 -8.53 20.02 -10.10
N CYS A 193 -8.28 21.22 -10.64
CA CYS A 193 -8.72 21.55 -12.00
C CYS A 193 -7.64 21.60 -13.10
N ALA A 194 -6.44 21.06 -12.89
CA ALA A 194 -5.46 20.92 -13.98
C ALA A 194 -5.58 19.56 -14.70
N GLU A 195 -5.61 18.45 -13.97
CA GLU A 195 -5.52 17.10 -14.58
C GLU A 195 -6.82 16.59 -15.20
N CYS A 196 -8.00 17.07 -14.77
CA CYS A 196 -9.27 16.66 -15.37
C CYS A 196 -9.54 17.25 -16.78
N ALA A 197 -8.75 18.21 -17.25
CA ALA A 197 -8.93 18.81 -18.57
C ALA A 197 -8.40 17.89 -19.70
N GLU A 198 -7.41 17.04 -19.41
CA GLU A 198 -6.74 16.23 -20.43
C GLU A 198 -7.44 14.89 -20.70
N SER A 199 -8.37 14.46 -19.85
CA SER A 199 -9.04 13.15 -19.96
C SER A 199 -10.22 13.12 -20.94
N HIS A 200 -10.54 14.26 -21.59
CA HIS A 200 -11.69 14.43 -22.48
C HIS A 200 -11.37 15.19 -23.78
N ALA A 201 -10.10 15.26 -24.17
CA ALA A 201 -9.66 15.77 -25.48
C ALA A 201 -9.27 14.61 -26.41
#